data_AF-A0A543FFR5-F1
#
_entry.id   AF-A0A543FFR5-F1
#
_cell.length_a   1.000
_cell.length_b   1.000
_cell.length_c   1.000
_cell.angle_alpha   90.00
_cell.angle_beta   90.00
_cell.angle_gamma   90.00
#
_symmetry.space_group_name_H-M   'P 1'
#
loop_
_entity.id
_entity.type
_entity.pdbx_description
1 polymer ?
#
loop_
_entity_poly.entity_id
_entity_poly.type
_entity_poly.pdbx_seq_one_letter_code
_entity_poly.pdbx_strand_id
1 'polypeptide(L)'
;MVSPTGALTFLRETTVDGFAAFPMVTVDPNGRYLRFTSAADAKIHSYAIGSNAELTALGPPVPGGSLPVNPGYTADGRFMYVSNEHGSNVSGFA
;
A
#
# COMPACT_ATOMS: atom_id res chain seq x y z
N MET A 1 -12.63 9.33 -10.10
CA MET A 1 -13.05 10.52 -9.35
C MET A 1 -14.14 10.09 -8.38
N VAL A 2 -14.15 10.62 -7.15
CA VAL A 2 -15.29 10.45 -6.22
C VAL A 2 -16.24 11.62 -6.45
N SER A 3 -17.51 11.36 -6.75
CA SER A 3 -18.50 12.41 -6.94
C SER A 3 -18.83 13.10 -5.59
N PRO A 4 -19.50 14.27 -5.60
CA PRO A 4 -20.05 14.86 -4.37
C PRO A 4 -21.04 13.96 -3.61
N THR A 5 -21.63 12.97 -4.29
CA THR A 5 -22.51 11.96 -3.68
C THR A 5 -21.76 10.72 -3.19
N GLY A 6 -20.43 10.67 -3.35
CA GLY A 6 -19.59 9.52 -3.00
C GLY A 6 -19.56 8.42 -4.06
N ALA A 7 -20.22 8.60 -5.21
CA ALA A 7 -20.20 7.62 -6.28
C ALA A 7 -18.78 7.48 -6.88
N LEU A 8 -18.39 6.25 -7.18
CA LEU A 8 -17.09 5.92 -7.76
C LEU A 8 -17.22 5.74 -9.28
N THR A 9 -16.27 6.29 -10.02
CA THR A 9 -16.08 6.00 -11.44
C THR A 9 -14.80 5.19 -11.60
N PHE A 10 -14.90 4.03 -12.24
CA PHE A 10 -13.73 3.24 -12.64
C PHE A 10 -12.82 4.10 -13.54
N LEU A 11 -11.52 4.11 -13.24
CA LEU A 11 -10.53 4.84 -14.03
C LEU A 11 -9.66 3.88 -14.84
N ARG A 12 -8.98 2.96 -14.15
CA ARG A 12 -8.06 1.98 -14.73
C ARG A 12 -7.65 0.95 -13.68
N GLU A 13 -7.02 -0.12 -14.15
CA GLU A 13 -6.26 -1.05 -13.31
C GLU A 13 -4.77 -0.71 -13.37
N THR A 14 -4.02 -1.08 -12.32
CA THR A 14 -2.56 -1.09 -12.33
C THR A 14 -2.09 -2.48 -11.95
N THR A 15 -1.31 -3.11 -12.81
CA THR A 15 -0.72 -4.42 -12.52
C THR A 15 0.36 -4.27 -11.45
N VAL A 16 0.28 -5.12 -10.44
CA VAL A 16 1.31 -5.30 -9.43
C VAL A 16 2.04 -6.60 -9.77
N ASP A 17 3.37 -6.57 -9.73
CA ASP A 17 4.17 -7.77 -9.94
C ASP A 17 3.94 -8.78 -8.81
N GLY A 18 3.90 -10.07 -9.14
CA GLY A 18 3.85 -11.15 -8.15
C GLY A 18 2.45 -11.73 -7.92
N PHE A 19 2.23 -12.25 -6.71
CA PHE A 19 1.00 -12.94 -6.32
C PHE A 19 0.45 -12.30 -5.05
N ALA A 20 -0.69 -11.62 -5.19
CA ALA A 20 -1.33 -10.91 -4.09
C ALA A 20 -2.59 -11.63 -3.61
N ALA A 21 -2.42 -12.63 -2.73
CA ALA A 21 -3.52 -13.09 -1.89
C ALA A 21 -3.56 -12.24 -0.60
N PHE A 22 -4.75 -11.77 -0.26
CA PHE A 22 -5.01 -10.79 0.80
C PHE A 22 -4.29 -9.44 0.60
N PRO A 23 -4.50 -8.78 -0.55
CA PRO A 23 -3.87 -7.49 -0.80
C PRO A 23 -4.44 -6.41 0.11
N MET A 24 -3.57 -5.58 0.67
CA MET A 24 -3.96 -4.42 1.48
C MET A 24 -3.30 -3.17 0.93
N VAL A 25 -4.04 -2.08 0.90
CA VAL A 25 -3.54 -0.80 0.40
C VAL A 25 -3.65 0.27 1.47
N THR A 26 -2.67 1.15 1.51
CA THR A 26 -2.71 2.36 2.33
C THR A 26 -2.09 3.52 1.56
N VAL A 27 -2.62 4.72 1.78
CA VAL A 27 -2.12 5.96 1.17
C VAL A 27 -1.55 6.82 2.28
N ASP A 28 -0.43 7.47 2.02
CA ASP A 28 0.19 8.35 3.00
C ASP A 28 -0.67 9.61 3.24
N PRO A 29 -0.51 10.29 4.39
CA PRO A 29 -1.40 11.39 4.78
C PRO A 29 -1.46 12.57 3.80
N ASN A 30 -0.42 12.77 2.99
CA ASN A 30 -0.38 13.81 1.97
C ASN A 30 -0.98 13.38 0.62
N GLY A 31 -1.37 12.11 0.47
CA GLY A 31 -2.02 11.58 -0.73
C GLY A 31 -1.10 11.35 -1.92
N ARG A 32 0.23 11.33 -1.74
CA ARG A 32 1.20 11.26 -2.86
C ARG A 32 1.71 9.87 -3.11
N TYR A 33 1.59 8.97 -2.14
CA TYR A 33 2.20 7.65 -2.21
C TYR A 33 1.26 6.55 -1.70
N LEU A 34 1.15 5.47 -2.48
CA LEU A 34 0.38 4.28 -2.14
C LEU A 34 1.33 3.12 -1.82
N ARG A 35 1.08 2.42 -0.71
CA ARG A 35 1.75 1.16 -0.38
C ARG A 35 0.77 0.02 -0.54
N PHE A 36 1.18 -0.98 -1.32
CA PHE A 36 0.45 -2.21 -1.55
C PHE A 36 1.18 -3.32 -0.81
N THR A 37 0.54 -3.85 0.22
CA THR A 37 1.05 -4.96 1.03
C THR A 37 0.45 -6.26 0.52
N SER A 38 1.31 -7.18 0.13
CA SER A 38 0.94 -8.51 -0.33
C SER A 38 1.31 -9.52 0.74
N ALA A 39 0.29 -10.07 1.41
CA ALA A 39 0.51 -10.92 2.57
C ALA A 39 1.14 -12.27 2.18
N ALA A 40 0.73 -12.83 1.05
CA ALA A 40 1.14 -14.16 0.62
C ALA A 40 2.58 -14.25 0.09
N ASP A 41 3.09 -13.20 -0.57
CA ASP A 41 4.49 -13.15 -1.02
C ASP A 41 5.42 -12.43 -0.02
N ALA A 42 4.86 -11.95 1.11
CA ALA A 42 5.55 -11.22 2.15
C ALA A 42 6.23 -9.93 1.67
N LYS A 43 5.62 -9.22 0.71
CA LYS A 43 6.18 -7.98 0.12
C LYS A 43 5.32 -6.75 0.34
N ILE A 44 5.99 -5.60 0.29
CA ILE A 44 5.38 -4.28 0.20
C ILE A 44 5.90 -3.58 -1.06
N HIS A 45 4.97 -3.19 -1.92
CA HIS A 45 5.22 -2.45 -3.15
C HIS A 45 4.88 -0.97 -2.91
N SER A 46 5.70 -0.07 -3.47
CA SER A 46 5.55 1.37 -3.29
C SER A 46 5.30 2.06 -4.62
N TYR A 47 4.30 2.94 -4.64
CA TYR A 47 3.89 3.69 -5.82
C TYR A 47 3.76 5.18 -5.53
N ALA A 48 4.15 6.03 -6.48
CA ALA A 48 3.71 7.42 -6.55
C ALA A 48 2.31 7.50 -7.16
N ILE A 49 1.49 8.41 -6.66
CA ILE A 49 0.16 8.72 -7.17
C ILE A 49 0.25 9.99 -8.01
N GLY A 50 0.01 9.87 -9.31
CA GLY A 50 -0.06 11.00 -10.24
C GLY A 50 -1.35 11.81 -10.08
N SER A 51 -1.36 13.03 -10.63
CA SER A 51 -2.55 13.91 -10.61
C SER A 51 -3.77 13.33 -11.35
N ASN A 52 -3.54 12.38 -12.24
CA ASN A 52 -4.56 11.61 -12.98
C ASN A 52 -4.88 10.24 -12.33
N ALA A 53 -4.46 10.04 -11.08
CA ALA A 53 -4.53 8.79 -10.32
C ALA A 53 -3.74 7.61 -10.92
N GLU A 54 -2.79 7.88 -11.81
CA GLU A 54 -1.86 6.87 -12.32
C GLU A 54 -0.84 6.50 -11.25
N LEU A 55 -0.57 5.20 -11.12
CA LEU A 55 0.41 4.69 -10.17
C LEU A 55 1.73 4.41 -10.87
N THR A 56 2.82 4.99 -10.36
CA THR A 56 4.18 4.73 -10.86
C THR A 56 5.00 4.03 -9.79
N ALA A 57 5.53 2.84 -10.10
CA ALA A 57 6.36 2.10 -9.16
C ALA A 57 7.61 2.90 -8.76
N LEU A 58 7.94 2.91 -7.47
CA LEU A 58 9.06 3.65 -6.91
C LEU A 58 10.34 2.83 -6.75
N GLY A 59 10.30 1.56 -7.14
CA GLY A 59 11.42 0.63 -7.02
C GLY A 59 10.94 -0.80 -6.80
N PRO A 60 11.88 -1.74 -6.59
CA PRO A 60 11.53 -3.11 -6.26
C PRO A 60 10.79 -3.20 -4.92
N PRO A 61 9.93 -4.21 -4.74
CA PRO A 61 9.25 -4.44 -3.48
C PRO A 61 10.23 -4.76 -2.35
N VAL A 62 9.88 -4.34 -1.13
CA VAL A 62 10.66 -4.60 0.09
C VAL A 62 10.02 -5.73 0.91
N PRO A 63 10.77 -6.43 1.77
CA PRO A 63 10.19 -7.40 2.71
C PRO A 63 9.19 -6.73 3.67
N GLY A 64 7.99 -7.29 3.78
CA GLY A 64 6.94 -6.81 4.68
C GLY A 64 6.94 -7.46 6.06
N GLY A 65 7.45 -8.68 6.16
CA GLY A 65 7.38 -9.53 7.37
C GLY A 65 6.62 -10.83 7.12
N SER A 66 6.26 -11.56 8.18
CA SER A 66 5.54 -12.84 8.07
C SER A 66 4.03 -12.60 8.04
N LEU A 67 3.40 -12.84 6.88
CA LEU A 67 1.98 -12.55 6.63
C LEU A 67 1.63 -11.10 7.03
N PRO A 68 2.24 -10.10 6.34
CA PRO A 68 2.06 -8.69 6.67
C PRO A 68 0.64 -8.21 6.35
N VAL A 69 0.00 -7.56 7.33
CA VAL A 69 -1.38 -7.07 7.27
C VAL A 69 -1.54 -5.71 7.95
N ASN A 70 -2.64 -5.02 7.64
CA ASN A 70 -3.07 -3.76 8.22
C ASN A 70 -1.99 -2.66 8.23
N PRO A 71 -1.45 -2.27 7.05
CA PRO A 71 -0.45 -1.21 6.99
C PRO A 71 -1.06 0.16 7.35
N GLY A 72 -0.37 0.94 8.19
CA GLY A 72 -0.82 2.26 8.63
C GLY A 72 0.31 3.27 8.79
N TYR A 73 0.05 4.53 8.45
CA TYR A 73 1.00 5.64 8.59
C TYR A 73 0.82 6.38 9.91
N THR A 74 1.92 6.95 10.42
CA THR A 74 1.85 8.06 11.36
C THR A 74 1.21 9.28 10.69
N ALA A 75 0.57 10.16 11.47
CA ALA A 75 -0.14 11.31 10.93
C ALA A 75 0.75 12.29 10.15
N ASP A 76 2.05 12.35 10.48
CA ASP A 76 3.05 13.13 9.76
C ASP A 76 3.62 12.42 8.51
N GLY A 77 3.18 11.19 8.24
CA GLY A 77 3.61 10.37 7.10
C GLY A 77 5.05 9.89 7.17
N ARG A 78 5.78 10.14 8.26
CA ARG A 78 7.21 9.81 8.37
C ARG A 78 7.48 8.35 8.64
N PHE A 79 6.50 7.63 9.21
CA PHE A 79 6.65 6.21 9.51
C PHE A 79 5.41 5.43 9.08
N MET A 80 5.63 4.19 8.69
CA MET A 80 4.58 3.21 8.47
C MET A 80 4.84 1.97 9.33
N TYR A 81 3.76 1.40 9.87
CA TYR A 81 3.80 0.15 10.62
C TYR A 81 2.90 -0.88 9.97
N VAL A 82 3.32 -2.14 10.01
CA VAL A 82 2.60 -3.28 9.43
C VAL A 82 2.61 -4.43 10.43
N SER A 83 1.43 -4.97 10.74
CA SER A 83 1.30 -6.10 11.65
C SER A 83 1.69 -7.39 10.93
N ASN A 84 2.38 -8.31 11.61
CA ASN A 84 2.74 -9.61 11.02
C ASN A 84 1.92 -10.70 11.69
N GLU A 85 0.87 -11.16 11.02
CA GLU A 85 -0.13 -12.08 11.61
C GLU A 85 0.50 -13.42 12.01
N HIS A 86 1.53 -13.87 11.29
CA HIS A 86 2.29 -15.09 11.60
C HIS A 86 3.63 -14.81 12.31
N GLY A 87 3.88 -13.58 12.77
CA GLY A 87 5.18 -13.16 13.34
C GLY A 87 5.16 -12.77 14.81
N SER A 88 3.99 -12.62 15.44
CA SER A 88 3.82 -12.04 16.78
C SER A 88 4.60 -10.72 16.97
N ASN A 89 4.79 -9.95 15.90
CA ASN A 89 5.57 -8.71 15.86
C ASN A 89 5.00 -7.73 14.83
N VAL A 90 5.63 -6.55 14.74
CA VAL A 90 5.27 -5.46 13.82
C VAL A 90 6.53 -5.04 13.07
N SER A 91 6.39 -4.79 11.77
CA SER A 91 7.43 -4.21 10.93
C SER A 91 7.27 -2.69 10.89
N GLY A 92 8.36 -1.93 11.06
CA GLY A 92 8.39 -0.47 10.94
C GLY A 92 9.21 -0.01 9.75
N PHE A 93 8.74 1.03 9.06
CA PHE A 93 9.35 1.60 7.86
C PHE A 93 9.43 3.12 7.96
N ALA A 94 10.43 3.73 7.33
CA ALA A 94 10.68 5.17 7.25
C ALA A 94 10.96 5.61 5.80
#